data_AF-A0AAW7WG60-F1
#
_entry.id   AF-A0AAW7WG60-F1
#
_cell.length_a   1.000
_cell.length_b   1.000
_cell.length_c   1.000
_cell.angle_alpha   90.00
_cell.angle_beta   90.00
_cell.angle_gamma   90.00
#
_symmetry.space_group_name_H-M   'P 1'
#
loop_
_entity.id
_entity.type
_entity.pdbx_description
1 polymer ?
#
loop_
_entity_poly.entity_id
_entity_poly.type
_entity_poly.pdbx_seq_one_letter_code
_entity_poly.pdbx_strand_id
1 'polypeptide(L)' 'LNGFNFNQSILDGQGRVLNTWADVLNRAGLGMEVMHERNAHNFPLDLAAAESTPVALQAPAIG' A
#
# COMPACT_ATOMS: atom_id res chain seq x y z
N LEU A 1 -4.70 14.18 -0.60
CA LEU A 1 -5.32 13.47 -1.74
C LEU A 1 -4.24 13.29 -2.79
N ASN A 2 -4.08 12.07 -3.30
CA ASN A 2 -3.03 11.74 -4.27
C ASN A 2 -3.52 11.99 -5.71
N GLY A 3 -2.61 11.85 -6.69
CA GLY A 3 -2.96 11.94 -8.11
C GLY A 3 -3.81 10.78 -8.62
N PHE A 4 -4.17 10.82 -9.90
CA PHE A 4 -4.94 9.74 -10.54
C PHE A 4 -4.16 8.43 -10.55
N ASN A 5 -4.87 7.32 -10.32
CA ASN A 5 -4.33 5.97 -10.40
C ASN A 5 -4.93 5.26 -11.62
N PHE A 6 -4.06 4.93 -12.58
CA PHE A 6 -4.42 4.19 -13.79
C PHE A 6 -3.63 2.87 -13.93
N ASN A 7 -3.20 2.30 -12.81
CA ASN A 7 -2.49 1.01 -12.81
C ASN A 7 -3.39 -0.06 -13.42
N GLN A 8 -2.86 -0.78 -14.42
CA GLN A 8 -3.54 -1.89 -15.10
C GLN A 8 -4.91 -1.52 -15.70
N SER A 9 -5.10 -0.26 -16.08
CA SER A 9 -6.42 0.23 -16.51
C SER A 9 -6.85 -0.19 -17.92
N ILE A 10 -5.99 -0.86 -18.69
CA ILE A 10 -6.32 -1.39 -20.03
C ILE A 10 -6.15 -2.90 -20.04
N LEU A 11 -7.20 -3.62 -20.44
CA LEU A 11 -7.22 -5.06 -20.61
C LEU A 11 -7.48 -5.42 -22.08
N ASP A 12 -6.90 -6.53 -22.55
CA ASP A 12 -7.29 -7.14 -23.82
C ASP A 12 -8.59 -7.94 -23.71
N GLY A 13 -9.07 -8.50 -24.83
CA GLY A 13 -10.29 -9.32 -24.86
C GLY A 13 -10.18 -10.64 -24.08
N GLN A 14 -8.99 -11.04 -23.63
CA GLN A 14 -8.75 -12.21 -22.78
C GLN A 14 -8.57 -11.84 -21.30
N GLY A 15 -8.68 -10.54 -20.95
CA GLY A 15 -8.49 -10.04 -19.60
C GLY A 15 -7.02 -9.86 -19.18
N ARG A 16 -6.07 -9.88 -20.13
CA ARG A 16 -4.65 -9.63 -19.84
C ARG A 16 -4.39 -8.13 -19.81
N VAL A 17 -3.55 -7.71 -18.88
CA VAL A 17 -3.14 -6.31 -18.75
C VAL A 17 -2.28 -5.90 -19.95
N LEU A 18 -2.68 -4.81 -20.61
CA LEU A 18 -1.85 -4.11 -21.58
C LEU A 18 -1.15 -2.95 -20.87
N ASN A 19 0.17 -3.09 -20.66
CA ASN A 19 0.94 -2.07 -19.95
C ASN A 19 0.93 -0.73 -20.71
N THR A 20 0.73 0.35 -19.97
CA THR A 20 0.73 1.74 -20.43
C THR A 20 1.88 2.52 -19.80
N TRP A 21 2.00 3.80 -20.13
CA TRP A 21 2.93 4.70 -19.43
C TRP A 21 2.62 4.85 -17.93
N ALA A 22 1.35 4.70 -17.51
CA ALA A 22 1.00 4.71 -16.10
C ALA A 22 1.63 3.54 -15.34
N ASP A 23 1.67 2.35 -15.95
CA ASP A 23 2.29 1.16 -15.34
C ASP A 23 3.82 1.29 -15.24
N VAL A 24 4.45 1.98 -16.19
CA VAL A 24 5.89 2.32 -16.11
C VAL A 24 6.15 3.28 -14.96
N LEU A 25 5.34 4.33 -14.80
CA LEU A 25 5.43 5.26 -13.69
C LEU A 25 5.19 4.56 -12.34
N ASN A 26 4.26 3.60 -12.29
CA ASN A 26 4.02 2.79 -11.10
C ASN A 26 5.25 1.95 -10.71
N ARG A 27 5.96 1.36 -11.67
CA ARG A 27 7.22 0.63 -11.38
C ARG A 27 8.31 1.54 -10.83
N ALA A 28 8.42 2.76 -11.35
CA ALA A 28 9.34 3.76 -10.80
C ALA A 28 8.93 4.15 -9.37
N GLY A 29 7.62 4.35 -9.13
CA GLY A 29 7.04 4.60 -7.81
C GLY A 29 7.38 3.49 -6.80
N LEU A 30 7.15 2.23 -7.19
CA LEU A 30 7.50 1.06 -6.37
C LEU A 30 8.99 1.03 -6.03
N GLY A 31 9.86 1.34 -7.00
CA GLY A 31 11.31 1.39 -6.76
C GLY A 31 11.70 2.44 -5.70
N MET A 32 11.00 3.57 -5.66
CA MET A 32 11.18 4.57 -4.62
C MET A 32 10.62 4.07 -3.28
N GLU A 33 9.40 3.57 -3.26
CA GLU A 33 8.71 3.08 -2.06
C GLU A 33 9.54 2.02 -1.30
N VAL A 34 10.04 1.01 -2.02
CA VAL A 34 10.76 -0.11 -1.38
C VAL A 34 12.18 0.25 -0.90
N MET A 35 12.79 1.28 -1.48
CA MET A 35 14.15 1.70 -1.12
C MET A 35 14.18 2.87 -0.13
N HIS A 36 13.11 3.66 -0.09
CA HIS A 36 12.97 4.77 0.84
C HIS A 36 12.97 4.26 2.28
N GLU A 37 13.69 4.96 3.17
CA GLU A 37 13.76 4.61 4.60
C GLU A 37 14.04 3.12 4.88
N ARG A 38 15.01 2.54 4.14
CA ARG A 38 15.36 1.10 4.10
C ARG A 38 15.49 0.33 5.42
N ASN A 39 15.61 1.01 6.56
CA ASN A 39 15.78 0.42 7.89
C ASN A 39 14.74 0.93 8.92
N ALA A 40 13.76 1.74 8.51
CA ALA A 40 12.78 2.34 9.43
C ALA A 40 11.46 1.53 9.50
N HIS A 41 11.21 0.66 8.52
CA HIS A 41 9.96 -0.07 8.40
C HIS A 41 10.06 -1.49 8.95
N ASN A 42 9.31 -1.77 10.01
CA ASN A 42 9.13 -3.13 10.58
C ASN A 42 7.74 -3.73 10.28
N PHE A 43 6.85 -2.95 9.68
CA PHE A 43 5.51 -3.37 9.27
C PHE A 43 5.34 -3.19 7.76
N PRO A 44 4.50 -4.01 7.10
CA PRO A 44 4.43 -4.05 5.64
C PRO A 44 3.72 -2.86 5.00
N LEU A 45 2.96 -2.07 5.76
CA LEU A 45 2.26 -0.89 5.25
C LEU A 45 2.89 0.36 5.84
N ASP A 46 3.33 1.26 4.96
CA ASP A 46 3.68 2.62 5.33
C ASP A 46 2.41 3.43 5.56
N LEU A 47 1.91 3.33 6.79
CA LEU A 47 0.90 4.21 7.34
C LEU A 47 1.60 5.01 8.43
N ALA A 48 1.37 6.32 8.48
CA ALA A 48 1.80 7.17 9.58
C ALA A 48 1.02 6.83 10.87
N ALA A 49 1.20 5.61 11.36
CA ALA A 49 0.51 5.05 12.50
C ALA A 49 1.08 5.69 13.77
N ALA A 50 0.18 6.11 14.66
CA ALA A 50 0.56 6.38 16.04
C ALA A 50 0.99 5.07 16.73
N GLU A 51 1.69 5.18 17.87
CA GLU A 51 2.08 4.01 18.68
C GLU A 51 0.93 3.02 18.86
N SER A 52 1.23 1.72 18.74
CA SER A 52 0.24 0.67 18.96
C SER A 52 -0.23 0.72 20.42
N THR A 53 -1.44 1.19 20.66
CA THR A 53 -2.07 1.06 21.98
C THR A 53 -2.63 -0.35 22.10
N PRO A 54 -2.31 -1.09 23.18
CA PRO A 54 -2.90 -2.41 23.39
C PRO A 54 -4.41 -2.26 23.59
N VAL A 55 -5.19 -2.81 22.66
CA VAL A 55 -6.65 -2.89 22.78
C VAL A 55 -6.96 -3.98 23.80
N ALA A 56 -7.68 -3.62 24.87
CA ALA A 56 -8.20 -4.59 25.83
C ALA A 56 -9.27 -5.46 25.16
N LEU A 57 -8.89 -6.67 24.75
CA LEU A 57 -9.79 -7.65 24.14
C LEU A 57 -10.72 -8.36 25.15
N GLN A 58 -10.54 -8.09 26.45
CA GLN A 58 -11.35 -8.68 27.50
C GLN A 58 -12.23 -7.61 28.14
N ALA A 59 -13.54 -7.72 27.93
CA ALA A 59 -14.51 -6.91 28.66
C ALA A 59 -14.42 -7.23 30.16
N PRO A 60 -14.51 -6.24 31.06
CA PRO A 60 -14.59 -6.49 32.49
C PRO A 60 -15.77 -7.42 32.77
N ALA A 61 -15.55 -8.48 33.55
CA ALA A 61 -16.66 -9.26 34.09
C ALA A 61 -17.41 -8.36 35.07
N ILE A 62 -18.60 -7.91 34.67
CA ILE A 62 -19.53 -7.24 35.58
C ILE A 62 -20.18 -8.36 36.40
N GLY A 63 -19.80 -8.44 37.67
CA GLY A 63 -20.43 -9.29 38.68
C GLY A 63 -21.69 -8.68 39.25
#